data_AF-A0A1F9NKN5-F1
#
_entry.id   AF-A0A1F9NKN5-F1
#
_cell.length_a   1.000
_cell.length_b   1.000
_cell.length_c   1.000
_cell.angle_alpha   90.00
_cell.angle_beta   90.00
_cell.angle_gamma   90.00
#
_symmetry.space_group_name_H-M   'P 1'
#
loop_
_entity.id
_entity.type
_entity.pdbx_description
1 polymer ?
#
loop_
_entity_poly.entity_id
_entity_poly.type
_entity_poly.pdbx_seq_one_letter_code
_entity_poly.pdbx_strand_id
1 'polypeptide(L)'
;MIVKVDTKKNRLILKFAGSVSKKELDKVYTDVRFAVADMLPGFSVINDLTECDLCHLSAVATYKKISNYLVRNGVKDVVRIINKDSVVLRQFLNFAARFAEYIPMYASTLEEAEELLDRTDKRNRLRLHFAGKLQVEYSASIARGEGHILDISTVGCKIATPAFPPEVGSIIHITISFNAPETAQRTFSTKANVVRTDEGGFAVEYQDMNEEIQKELWQDLLREFDYDLEVFPADIHGL
;
A
#
# COMPACT_ATOMS: atom_id res chain seq x y z
N MET A 1 -21.57 10.00 6.31
CA MET A 1 -20.59 9.33 5.42
C MET A 1 -21.34 8.58 4.35
N ILE A 2 -20.75 8.44 3.16
CA ILE A 2 -21.35 7.78 2.01
C ILE A 2 -20.38 6.73 1.48
N VAL A 3 -20.88 5.54 1.19
CA VAL A 3 -20.18 4.48 0.46
C VAL A 3 -20.90 4.30 -0.87
N LYS A 4 -20.19 4.50 -1.98
CA LYS A 4 -20.75 4.40 -3.33
C LYS A 4 -19.85 3.53 -4.20
N VAL A 5 -20.47 2.61 -4.94
CA VAL A 5 -19.79 1.82 -5.97
C VAL A 5 -20.08 2.43 -7.34
N ASP A 6 -19.02 2.70 -8.10
CA ASP A 6 -19.08 2.94 -9.54
C ASP A 6 -18.65 1.67 -10.25
N THR A 7 -19.63 0.85 -10.63
CA THR A 7 -19.39 -0.42 -11.32
C THR A 7 -18.78 -0.22 -12.70
N LYS A 8 -19.07 0.91 -13.38
CA LYS A 8 -18.54 1.17 -14.73
C LYS A 8 -17.04 1.41 -14.69
N LYS A 9 -16.57 2.17 -13.70
CA LYS A 9 -15.14 2.44 -13.49
C LYS A 9 -14.45 1.42 -12.57
N ASN A 10 -15.19 0.47 -12.00
CA ASN A 10 -14.75 -0.43 -10.94
C ASN A 10 -14.11 0.32 -9.76
N ARG A 11 -14.83 1.33 -9.22
CA ARG A 11 -14.35 2.22 -8.15
C ARG A 11 -15.24 2.21 -6.93
N LEU A 12 -14.61 2.24 -5.75
CA LEU A 12 -15.27 2.47 -4.48
C LEU A 12 -15.00 3.91 -4.05
N ILE A 13 -16.06 4.67 -3.78
CA ILE A 13 -15.97 6.05 -3.33
C ILE A 13 -16.47 6.12 -1.89
N LEU A 14 -15.59 6.51 -0.98
CA LEU A 14 -15.87 6.72 0.44
C LEU A 14 -15.83 8.21 0.73
N LYS A 15 -16.97 8.83 1.05
CA LYS A 15 -17.04 10.24 1.43
C LYS A 15 -17.30 10.40 2.92
N PHE A 16 -16.41 11.11 3.59
CA PHE A 16 -16.49 11.43 5.01
C PHE A 16 -16.77 12.92 5.20
N ALA A 17 -17.68 13.24 6.10
CA ALA A 17 -18.10 14.61 6.37
C ALA A 17 -18.34 14.80 7.87
N GLY A 18 -18.07 16.00 8.38
CA GLY A 18 -18.19 16.36 9.78
C GLY A 18 -17.15 15.69 10.67
N SER A 19 -17.55 15.33 11.89
CA SER A 19 -16.71 14.53 12.80
C SER A 19 -16.92 13.04 12.58
N VAL A 20 -15.83 12.28 12.48
CA VAL A 20 -15.81 10.83 12.27
C VAL A 20 -15.41 10.13 13.57
N SER A 21 -16.37 9.45 14.18
CA SER A 21 -16.18 8.61 15.36
C SER A 21 -15.87 7.15 15.00
N LYS A 22 -15.41 6.37 16.00
CA LYS A 22 -15.23 4.91 15.84
C LYS A 22 -16.51 4.20 15.41
N LYS A 23 -17.64 4.50 16.06
CA LYS A 23 -18.95 3.89 15.77
C LYS A 23 -19.39 4.13 14.33
N GLU A 24 -19.06 5.31 13.80
CA GLU A 24 -19.29 5.68 12.42
C GLU A 24 -18.41 4.88 11.46
N LEU A 25 -17.10 4.80 11.71
CA LEU A 25 -16.23 3.95 10.89
C LEU A 25 -16.62 2.47 10.95
N ASP A 26 -17.10 1.96 12.08
CA ASP A 26 -17.52 0.56 12.20
C ASP A 26 -18.73 0.25 11.30
N LYS A 27 -19.63 1.23 11.12
CA LYS A 27 -20.73 1.14 10.14
C LYS A 27 -20.19 1.16 8.71
N VAL A 28 -19.32 2.14 8.40
CA VAL A 28 -18.68 2.23 7.07
C VAL A 28 -17.92 0.95 6.74
N TYR A 29 -17.24 0.33 7.70
CA TYR A 29 -16.54 -0.93 7.47
C TYR A 29 -17.51 -2.04 7.03
N THR A 30 -18.70 -2.09 7.63
CA THR A 30 -19.74 -3.04 7.22
C THR A 30 -20.20 -2.77 5.77
N ASP A 31 -20.46 -1.51 5.43
CA ASP A 31 -20.88 -1.11 4.09
C ASP A 31 -19.77 -1.37 3.04
N VAL A 32 -18.51 -1.11 3.39
CA VAL A 32 -17.34 -1.41 2.55
C VAL A 32 -17.25 -2.90 2.24
N ARG A 33 -17.48 -3.77 3.23
CA ARG A 33 -17.45 -5.23 3.01
C ARG A 33 -18.50 -5.68 2.01
N PHE A 34 -19.72 -5.16 2.11
CA PHE A 34 -20.76 -5.46 1.14
C PHE A 34 -20.43 -4.91 -0.24
N ALA A 35 -20.00 -3.64 -0.31
CA ALA A 35 -19.63 -3.00 -1.57
C ALA A 35 -18.52 -3.77 -2.30
N VAL A 36 -17.44 -4.14 -1.60
CA VAL A 36 -16.29 -4.84 -2.19
C VAL A 36 -16.64 -6.25 -2.66
N ALA A 37 -17.58 -6.94 -2.01
CA ALA A 37 -18.02 -8.27 -2.44
C ALA A 37 -18.63 -8.26 -3.86
N ASP A 38 -19.20 -7.13 -4.28
CA ASP A 38 -19.82 -6.94 -5.59
C ASP A 38 -18.85 -6.36 -6.65
N MET A 39 -17.59 -6.11 -6.28
CA MET A 39 -16.59 -5.47 -7.16
C MET A 39 -15.69 -6.49 -7.86
N LEU A 40 -15.18 -6.11 -9.03
CA LEU A 40 -14.17 -6.92 -9.73
C LEU A 40 -12.80 -6.70 -9.06
N PRO A 41 -11.93 -7.73 -9.01
CA PRO A 41 -10.56 -7.58 -8.56
C PRO A 41 -9.82 -6.45 -9.28
N GLY A 42 -8.89 -5.78 -8.58
CA GLY A 42 -8.17 -4.64 -9.12
C GLY A 42 -8.99 -3.34 -9.12
N PHE A 43 -10.03 -3.26 -8.29
CA PHE A 43 -10.80 -2.03 -8.11
C PHE A 43 -9.96 -0.91 -7.48
N SER A 44 -10.35 0.33 -7.72
CA SER A 44 -9.70 1.49 -7.10
C SER A 44 -10.58 2.13 -6.03
N VAL A 45 -9.97 2.83 -5.08
CA VAL A 45 -10.68 3.50 -3.99
C VAL A 45 -10.40 4.99 -4.02
N ILE A 46 -11.44 5.80 -3.88
CA ILE A 46 -11.36 7.23 -3.61
C ILE A 46 -11.88 7.47 -2.20
N ASN A 47 -11.01 7.99 -1.34
CA ASN A 47 -11.35 8.43 0.01
C ASN A 47 -11.45 9.95 0.02
N ASP A 48 -12.68 10.46 -0.04
CA ASP A 48 -12.98 11.89 0.02
C ASP A 48 -13.14 12.34 1.48
N LEU A 49 -12.18 13.15 1.94
CA LEU A 49 -12.12 13.71 3.28
C LEU A 49 -12.27 15.24 3.26
N THR A 50 -12.71 15.83 2.14
CA THR A 50 -12.79 17.29 1.97
C THR A 50 -13.72 17.98 2.95
N GLU A 51 -14.82 17.34 3.30
CA GLU A 51 -15.82 17.82 4.28
C GLU A 51 -15.59 17.25 5.69
N CYS A 52 -14.48 16.54 5.92
CA CYS A 52 -14.17 15.94 7.22
C CYS A 52 -13.43 16.95 8.11
N ASP A 53 -14.06 17.37 9.20
CA ASP A 53 -13.51 18.34 10.13
C ASP A 53 -12.57 17.68 11.15
N LEU A 54 -12.94 16.48 11.60
CA LEU A 54 -12.27 15.77 12.68
C LEU A 54 -12.42 14.26 12.51
N CYS A 55 -11.35 13.51 12.79
CA CYS A 55 -11.42 12.06 12.96
C CYS A 55 -10.92 11.70 14.36
N HIS A 56 -11.74 10.99 15.14
CA HIS A 56 -11.39 10.63 16.51
C HIS A 56 -10.23 9.61 16.51
N LEU A 57 -9.26 9.76 17.42
CA LEU A 57 -8.15 8.80 17.58
C LEU A 57 -8.64 7.36 17.82
N SER A 58 -9.76 7.20 18.52
CA SER A 58 -10.39 5.89 18.74
C SER A 58 -10.85 5.19 17.46
N ALA A 59 -10.92 5.92 16.34
CA ALA A 59 -11.31 5.41 15.02
C ALA A 59 -10.11 4.86 14.22
N VAL A 60 -8.85 5.11 14.64
CA VAL A 60 -7.63 4.65 13.93
C VAL A 60 -7.62 3.14 13.72
N ALA A 61 -7.96 2.36 14.75
CA ALA A 61 -7.99 0.91 14.64
C ALA A 61 -8.99 0.41 13.59
N THR A 62 -10.16 1.04 13.50
CA THR A 62 -11.17 0.70 12.49
C THR A 62 -10.73 1.16 11.09
N TYR A 63 -10.07 2.32 10.98
CA TYR A 63 -9.48 2.77 9.72
C TYR A 63 -8.42 1.78 9.20
N LYS A 64 -7.58 1.26 10.11
CA LYS A 64 -6.62 0.19 9.79
C LYS A 64 -7.34 -1.06 9.30
N LYS A 65 -8.40 -1.52 9.99
CA LYS A 65 -9.21 -2.67 9.54
C LYS A 65 -9.79 -2.48 8.13
N ILE A 66 -10.32 -1.30 7.83
CA ILE A 66 -10.83 -0.98 6.49
C ILE A 66 -9.71 -1.06 5.46
N SER A 67 -8.58 -0.39 5.73
CA SER A 67 -7.39 -0.39 4.86
C SER A 67 -6.89 -1.80 4.56
N ASN A 68 -6.78 -2.64 5.59
CA ASN A 68 -6.28 -4.01 5.48
C ASN A 68 -7.27 -4.90 4.74
N TYR A 69 -8.56 -4.71 4.95
CA TYR A 69 -9.59 -5.39 4.19
C TYR A 69 -9.52 -5.03 2.69
N LEU A 70 -9.33 -3.76 2.34
CA LEU A 70 -9.19 -3.34 0.94
C LEU A 70 -7.95 -3.98 0.27
N VAL A 71 -6.81 -3.99 0.96
CA VAL A 71 -5.58 -4.65 0.49
C VAL A 71 -5.83 -6.13 0.20
N ARG A 72 -6.38 -6.88 1.16
CA ARG A 72 -6.65 -8.32 1.01
C ARG A 72 -7.62 -8.64 -0.12
N ASN A 73 -8.53 -7.73 -0.43
CA ASN A 73 -9.49 -7.90 -1.52
C ASN A 73 -8.97 -7.35 -2.87
N GLY A 74 -7.68 -7.03 -2.97
CA GLY A 74 -7.04 -6.70 -4.24
C GLY A 74 -7.37 -5.31 -4.74
N VAL A 75 -7.48 -4.32 -3.84
CA VAL A 75 -7.48 -2.91 -4.24
C VAL A 75 -6.22 -2.61 -5.05
N LYS A 76 -6.39 -2.00 -6.22
CA LYS A 76 -5.30 -1.63 -7.12
C LYS A 76 -4.66 -0.31 -6.70
N ASP A 77 -5.49 0.71 -6.47
CA ASP A 77 -5.07 2.08 -6.23
C ASP A 77 -5.97 2.74 -5.20
N VAL A 78 -5.39 3.61 -4.36
CA VAL A 78 -6.13 4.40 -3.39
C VAL A 78 -5.75 5.87 -3.54
N VAL A 79 -6.72 6.72 -3.84
CA VAL A 79 -6.55 8.18 -3.82
C VAL A 79 -7.26 8.75 -2.59
N ARG A 80 -6.61 9.67 -1.89
CA ARG A 80 -7.19 10.45 -0.79
C ARG A 80 -7.38 11.90 -1.24
N ILE A 81 -8.61 12.38 -1.17
CA ILE A 81 -8.94 13.78 -1.41
C ILE A 81 -8.96 14.48 -0.05
N ILE A 82 -8.12 15.50 0.14
CA ILE A 82 -7.96 16.16 1.43
C ILE A 82 -8.00 17.68 1.26
N ASN A 83 -8.71 18.35 2.16
CA ASN A 83 -8.60 19.79 2.28
C ASN A 83 -7.25 20.17 2.91
N LYS A 84 -6.40 20.87 2.16
CA LYS A 84 -5.07 21.31 2.60
C LYS A 84 -5.14 22.23 3.82
N ASP A 85 -6.25 22.90 4.06
CA ASP A 85 -6.40 23.84 5.18
C ASP A 85 -6.68 23.14 6.52
N SER A 86 -7.12 21.87 6.51
CA SER A 86 -7.39 21.12 7.74
C SER A 86 -6.11 20.55 8.35
N VAL A 87 -5.48 21.33 9.24
CA VAL A 87 -4.26 20.95 9.96
C VAL A 87 -4.48 19.71 10.84
N VAL A 88 -5.60 19.64 11.56
CA VAL A 88 -5.93 18.54 12.48
C VAL A 88 -6.11 17.23 11.71
N LEU A 89 -6.86 17.27 10.60
CA LEU A 89 -7.03 16.11 9.73
C LEU A 89 -5.68 15.65 9.16
N ARG A 90 -4.82 16.58 8.75
CA ARG A 90 -3.49 16.24 8.22
C ARG A 90 -2.61 15.56 9.26
N GLN A 91 -2.62 16.02 10.50
CA GLN A 91 -1.87 15.41 11.60
C GLN A 91 -2.38 13.98 11.88
N PHE A 92 -3.69 13.80 11.94
CA PHE A 92 -4.29 12.47 12.08
C PHE A 92 -3.91 11.56 10.91
N LEU A 93 -4.00 12.05 9.68
CA LEU A 93 -3.70 11.24 8.49
C LEU A 93 -2.22 10.89 8.41
N ASN A 94 -1.33 11.79 8.84
CA ASN A 94 0.08 11.48 8.97
C ASN A 94 0.30 10.41 10.04
N PHE A 95 -0.40 10.49 11.18
CA PHE A 95 -0.35 9.46 12.21
C PHE A 95 -0.88 8.12 11.70
N ALA A 96 -2.06 8.10 11.07
CA ALA A 96 -2.66 6.91 10.48
C ALA A 96 -1.81 6.34 9.34
N ALA A 97 -1.13 7.18 8.56
CA ALA A 97 -0.23 6.75 7.48
C ALA A 97 0.99 5.99 8.01
N ARG A 98 1.44 6.24 9.26
CA ARG A 98 2.50 5.43 9.88
C ARG A 98 2.08 3.97 10.12
N PHE A 99 0.77 3.71 10.12
CA PHE A 99 0.20 2.37 10.22
C PHE A 99 -0.41 1.88 8.90
N ALA A 100 -0.42 2.74 7.87
CA ALA A 100 -0.94 2.36 6.57
C ALA A 100 0.12 1.52 5.87
N GLU A 101 -0.21 0.25 5.69
CA GLU A 101 0.66 -0.73 5.03
C GLU A 101 0.65 -0.55 3.49
N TYR A 102 0.02 0.51 2.97
CA TYR A 102 0.11 0.95 1.57
C TYR A 102 0.28 2.47 1.46
N ILE A 103 0.82 2.91 0.33
CA ILE A 103 1.05 4.33 0.02
C ILE A 103 -0.10 4.86 -0.86
N PRO A 104 -0.98 5.75 -0.36
CA PRO A 104 -2.02 6.38 -1.17
C PRO A 104 -1.44 7.46 -2.08
N MET A 105 -2.18 7.76 -3.15
CA MET A 105 -2.05 9.02 -3.89
C MET A 105 -2.92 10.10 -3.24
N TYR A 106 -2.60 11.37 -3.48
CA TYR A 106 -3.32 12.50 -2.92
C TYR A 106 -3.84 13.41 -4.02
N ALA A 107 -5.06 13.88 -3.88
CA ALA A 107 -5.72 14.83 -4.76
C ALA A 107 -6.40 15.95 -3.95
N SER A 108 -6.71 17.04 -4.62
CA SER A 108 -7.40 18.21 -4.05
C SER A 108 -8.90 18.20 -4.41
N THR A 109 -9.29 17.54 -5.51
CA THR A 109 -10.69 17.40 -5.94
C THR A 109 -11.02 15.98 -6.40
N LEU A 110 -12.31 15.71 -6.61
CA LEU A 110 -12.77 14.43 -7.14
C LEU A 110 -12.29 14.22 -8.57
N GLU A 111 -12.34 15.26 -9.40
CA GLU A 111 -11.91 15.23 -10.79
C GLU A 111 -10.41 14.88 -10.88
N GLU A 112 -9.57 15.53 -10.07
CA GLU A 112 -8.14 15.21 -10.00
C GLU A 112 -7.92 13.75 -9.54
N ALA A 113 -8.70 13.27 -8.56
CA ALA A 113 -8.61 11.89 -8.10
C ALA A 113 -8.98 10.88 -9.19
N GLU A 114 -10.04 11.17 -9.96
CA GLU A 114 -10.43 10.33 -11.08
C GLU A 114 -9.37 10.34 -12.18
N GLU A 115 -8.84 11.52 -12.53
CA GLU A 115 -7.76 11.63 -13.51
C GLU A 115 -6.51 10.88 -13.10
N LEU A 116 -6.12 10.94 -11.82
CA LEU A 116 -5.00 10.15 -11.30
C LEU A 116 -5.26 8.67 -11.56
N LEU A 117 -6.42 8.15 -11.15
CA LEU A 117 -6.79 6.75 -11.34
C LEU A 117 -6.91 6.33 -12.82
N ASP A 118 -7.35 7.24 -13.69
CA ASP A 118 -7.44 7.00 -15.13
C ASP A 118 -6.07 6.98 -15.81
N ARG A 119 -5.11 7.78 -15.29
CA ARG A 119 -3.71 7.81 -15.75
C ARG A 119 -2.86 6.69 -15.16
N THR A 120 -3.32 6.05 -14.09
CA THR A 120 -2.62 4.92 -13.49
C THR A 120 -2.66 3.71 -14.43
N ASP A 121 -1.75 3.69 -15.40
CA ASP A 121 -1.52 2.57 -16.30
C ASP A 121 -1.31 1.26 -15.51
N LYS A 122 -1.37 0.11 -16.21
CA LYS A 122 -1.15 -1.24 -15.64
C LYS A 122 0.11 -1.40 -14.76
N ARG A 123 1.03 -0.44 -14.79
CA ARG A 123 2.34 -0.42 -14.11
C ARG A 123 2.31 0.15 -12.69
N ASN A 124 1.27 0.88 -12.30
CA ASN A 124 1.13 1.33 -10.91
C ASN A 124 0.11 0.43 -10.23
N ARG A 125 0.62 -0.59 -9.54
CA ARG A 125 -0.15 -1.38 -8.58
C ARG A 125 0.13 -0.87 -7.18
N LEU A 126 -0.81 -1.15 -6.28
CA LEU A 126 -0.73 -0.82 -4.87
C LEU A 126 0.67 -1.14 -4.34
N ARG A 127 1.35 -0.12 -3.83
CA ARG A 127 2.66 -0.27 -3.20
C ARG A 127 2.44 -0.50 -1.72
N LEU A 128 2.86 -1.65 -1.24
CA LEU A 128 2.87 -2.01 0.15
C LEU A 128 4.13 -1.49 0.83
N HIS A 129 4.00 -1.02 2.05
CA HIS A 129 5.10 -0.47 2.86
C HIS A 129 5.43 -1.44 4.00
N PHE A 130 6.68 -1.92 4.04
CA PHE A 130 7.14 -2.91 5.03
C PHE A 130 8.15 -2.34 6.03
N ALA A 131 8.33 -1.01 6.09
CA ALA A 131 9.19 -0.33 7.05
C ALA A 131 10.60 -0.95 7.22
N GLY A 132 11.17 -1.52 6.16
CA GLY A 132 12.49 -2.17 6.18
C GLY A 132 12.54 -3.58 6.75
N LYS A 133 11.40 -4.24 6.98
CA LYS A 133 11.37 -5.60 7.55
C LYS A 133 11.77 -6.70 6.57
N LEU A 134 11.44 -6.53 5.28
CA LEU A 134 11.78 -7.50 4.26
C LEU A 134 13.22 -7.30 3.80
N GLN A 135 14.04 -8.32 3.99
CA GLN A 135 15.41 -8.34 3.51
C GLN A 135 15.44 -8.65 2.02
N VAL A 136 16.36 -7.99 1.32
CA VAL A 136 16.63 -8.21 -0.09
C VAL A 136 18.13 -8.32 -0.33
N GLU A 137 18.51 -9.40 -0.99
CA GLU A 137 19.82 -9.54 -1.58
C GLU A 137 19.75 -9.10 -3.03
N TYR A 138 20.79 -8.43 -3.51
CA TYR A 138 20.89 -8.08 -4.91
C TYR A 138 22.30 -8.31 -5.44
N SER A 139 22.38 -8.64 -6.73
CA SER A 139 23.64 -8.79 -7.43
C SER A 139 23.61 -8.09 -8.79
N ALA A 140 24.65 -7.29 -9.02
CA ALA A 140 25.02 -6.74 -10.32
C ALA A 140 26.29 -7.46 -10.80
N SER A 141 26.66 -7.31 -12.08
CA SER A 141 27.71 -8.09 -12.75
C SER A 141 29.02 -8.29 -11.98
N ILE A 142 29.40 -7.36 -11.11
CA ILE A 142 30.63 -7.42 -10.29
C ILE A 142 30.41 -7.17 -8.80
N ALA A 143 29.17 -6.95 -8.35
CA ALA A 143 28.88 -6.51 -6.99
C ALA A 143 27.69 -7.27 -6.41
N ARG A 144 27.79 -7.62 -5.12
CA ARG A 144 26.67 -8.11 -4.33
C ARG A 144 26.41 -7.13 -3.20
N GLY A 145 25.15 -6.96 -2.85
CA GLY A 145 24.75 -6.11 -1.76
C GLY A 145 23.50 -6.66 -1.09
N GLU A 146 23.28 -6.15 0.11
CA GLU A 146 22.12 -6.44 0.93
C GLU A 146 21.39 -5.12 1.22
N GLY A 147 20.10 -5.22 1.46
CA GLY A 147 19.26 -4.09 1.80
C GLY A 147 17.92 -4.52 2.34
N HIS A 148 17.03 -3.55 2.48
CA HIS A 148 15.69 -3.75 2.97
C HIS A 148 14.67 -3.11 2.02
N ILE A 149 13.53 -3.77 1.83
CA ILE A 149 12.42 -3.22 1.06
C ILE A 149 11.78 -2.07 1.85
N LEU A 150 11.79 -0.88 1.26
CA LEU A 150 11.03 0.26 1.75
C LEU A 150 9.57 0.14 1.33
N ASP A 151 9.33 -0.12 0.05
CA ASP A 151 8.01 -0.32 -0.51
C ASP A 151 8.07 -1.24 -1.74
N ILE A 152 7.01 -1.99 -1.99
CA ILE A 152 6.97 -3.04 -3.01
C ILE A 152 5.57 -3.19 -3.60
N SER A 153 5.52 -3.46 -4.90
CA SER A 153 4.35 -3.94 -5.61
C SER A 153 4.71 -5.19 -6.42
N THR A 154 3.77 -5.73 -7.19
CA THR A 154 4.04 -6.88 -8.05
C THR A 154 4.88 -6.54 -9.29
N VAL A 155 5.27 -5.29 -9.49
CA VAL A 155 6.04 -4.85 -10.68
C VAL A 155 7.38 -4.22 -10.34
N GLY A 156 7.66 -3.96 -9.06
CA GLY A 156 8.89 -3.33 -8.65
C GLY A 156 8.93 -3.02 -7.16
N CYS A 157 10.08 -2.61 -6.66
CA CYS A 157 10.27 -2.22 -5.28
C CYS A 157 11.27 -1.07 -5.14
N LYS A 158 11.23 -0.40 -3.99
CA LYS A 158 12.27 0.50 -3.53
C LYS A 158 13.08 -0.20 -2.44
N ILE A 159 14.40 -0.21 -2.61
CA ILE A 159 15.36 -0.88 -1.73
C ILE A 159 16.18 0.19 -1.03
N ALA A 160 16.19 0.17 0.30
CA ALA A 160 17.16 0.88 1.11
C ALA A 160 18.41 0.02 1.26
N THR A 161 19.58 0.59 1.03
CA THR A 161 20.85 -0.12 1.18
C THR A 161 21.92 0.83 1.72
N PRO A 162 22.80 0.38 2.62
CA PRO A 162 23.97 1.15 3.04
C PRO A 162 25.13 1.07 2.03
N ALA A 163 25.05 0.15 1.06
CA ALA A 163 26.06 -0.03 0.03
C ALA A 163 25.85 0.95 -1.14
N PHE A 164 26.85 1.04 -2.03
CA PHE A 164 26.73 1.85 -3.24
C PHE A 164 25.58 1.33 -4.12
N PRO A 165 24.58 2.17 -4.44
CA PRO A 165 23.46 1.73 -5.27
C PRO A 165 23.96 1.38 -6.68
N PRO A 166 23.41 0.34 -7.34
CA PRO A 166 23.76 0.04 -8.72
C PRO A 166 23.34 1.19 -9.66
N GLU A 167 24.02 1.32 -10.81
CA GLU A 167 23.77 2.40 -11.76
C GLU A 167 22.35 2.33 -12.36
N VAL A 168 21.73 3.50 -12.58
CA VAL A 168 20.44 3.60 -13.28
C VAL A 168 20.58 3.02 -14.70
N GLY A 169 19.64 2.18 -15.10
CA GLY A 169 19.64 1.45 -16.37
C GLY A 169 20.31 0.08 -16.31
N SER A 170 21.00 -0.25 -15.21
CA SER A 170 21.58 -1.59 -15.03
C SER A 170 20.51 -2.65 -14.75
N ILE A 171 20.80 -3.88 -15.17
CA ILE A 171 20.00 -5.06 -14.84
C ILE A 171 20.66 -5.76 -13.66
N ILE A 172 19.89 -5.99 -12.60
CA ILE A 172 20.33 -6.71 -11.41
C ILE A 172 19.47 -7.94 -11.19
N HIS A 173 20.00 -8.92 -10.46
CA HIS A 173 19.20 -9.98 -9.88
C HIS A 173 18.87 -9.62 -8.44
N ILE A 174 17.60 -9.74 -8.06
CA ILE A 174 17.14 -9.53 -6.68
C ILE A 174 16.56 -10.83 -6.14
N THR A 175 16.77 -11.05 -4.84
CA THR A 175 16.15 -12.14 -4.08
C THR A 175 15.57 -11.56 -2.79
N ILE A 176 14.25 -11.63 -2.65
CA ILE A 176 13.51 -11.17 -1.48
C ILE A 176 13.23 -12.38 -0.59
N SER A 177 13.55 -12.27 0.69
CA SER A 177 13.23 -13.29 1.70
C SER A 177 11.99 -12.90 2.48
N PHE A 178 11.05 -13.84 2.61
CA PHE A 178 9.81 -13.71 3.35
C PHE A 178 9.88 -14.49 4.67
N ASN A 179 9.43 -13.89 5.75
CA ASN A 179 9.35 -14.48 7.09
C ASN A 179 8.07 -15.33 7.22
N ALA A 180 8.10 -16.56 6.70
CA ALA A 180 6.99 -17.49 6.91
C ALA A 180 7.09 -18.19 8.29
N PRO A 181 6.00 -18.24 9.09
CA PRO A 181 5.98 -18.96 10.37
C PRO A 181 6.07 -20.50 10.23
N GLU A 182 5.84 -21.05 9.03
CA GLU A 182 5.98 -22.49 8.74
C GLU A 182 7.30 -22.78 8.01
N THR A 183 8.15 -23.59 8.67
CA THR A 183 9.40 -24.33 8.32
C THR A 183 10.17 -24.16 6.99
N ALA A 184 9.69 -23.47 5.97
CA ALA A 184 10.45 -23.17 4.76
C ALA A 184 10.46 -21.66 4.49
N GLN A 185 11.64 -21.05 4.64
CA GLN A 185 11.89 -19.68 4.20
C GLN A 185 11.51 -19.58 2.72
N ARG A 186 10.52 -18.74 2.41
CA ARG A 186 10.10 -18.49 1.03
C ARG A 186 10.94 -17.37 0.46
N THR A 187 11.36 -17.53 -0.78
CA THR A 187 12.10 -16.50 -1.49
C THR A 187 11.44 -16.19 -2.82
N PHE A 188 11.50 -14.93 -3.23
CA PHE A 188 11.14 -14.49 -4.57
C PHE A 188 12.39 -13.95 -5.25
N SER A 189 12.76 -14.53 -6.40
CA SER A 189 13.95 -14.12 -7.15
C SER A 189 13.59 -13.73 -8.58
N THR A 190 14.06 -12.57 -9.03
CA THR A 190 13.81 -12.08 -10.40
C THR A 190 14.92 -11.16 -10.89
N LYS A 191 14.95 -10.89 -12.20
CA LYS A 191 15.75 -9.80 -12.77
C LYS A 191 14.99 -8.49 -12.63
N ALA A 192 15.70 -7.39 -12.44
CA ALA A 192 15.09 -6.08 -12.35
C ALA A 192 15.98 -4.99 -12.97
N ASN A 193 15.35 -4.00 -13.58
CA ASN A 193 16.01 -2.79 -14.07
C ASN A 193 16.09 -1.76 -12.95
N VAL A 194 17.26 -1.18 -12.69
CA VAL A 194 17.37 -0.02 -11.80
C VAL A 194 16.83 1.20 -12.53
N VAL A 195 15.71 1.75 -12.06
CA VAL A 195 15.02 2.88 -12.71
C VAL A 195 15.32 4.22 -12.06
N ARG A 196 15.77 4.21 -10.80
CA ARG A 196 16.14 5.43 -10.04
C ARG A 196 17.08 5.08 -8.90
N THR A 197 17.99 6.00 -8.58
CA THR A 197 18.83 5.98 -7.38
C THR A 197 18.64 7.29 -6.61
N ASP A 198 18.68 7.23 -5.28
CA ASP A 198 18.66 8.39 -4.38
C ASP A 198 19.56 8.15 -3.16
N GLU A 199 19.74 9.15 -2.30
CA GLU A 199 20.61 9.06 -1.11
C GLU A 199 20.19 7.95 -0.14
N GLY A 200 18.93 7.50 -0.19
CA GLY A 200 18.40 6.45 0.67
C GLY A 200 18.36 5.06 0.04
N GLY A 201 18.80 4.89 -1.20
CA GLY A 201 18.83 3.62 -1.91
C GLY A 201 18.43 3.72 -3.38
N PHE A 202 17.69 2.74 -3.89
CA PHE A 202 17.34 2.67 -5.32
C PHE A 202 16.00 2.01 -5.55
N ALA A 203 15.38 2.29 -6.70
CA ALA A 203 14.13 1.70 -7.14
C ALA A 203 14.35 0.83 -8.36
N VAL A 204 13.65 -0.30 -8.41
CA VAL A 204 13.74 -1.27 -9.50
C VAL A 204 12.38 -1.61 -10.09
N GLU A 205 12.36 -1.92 -11.37
CA GLU A 205 11.23 -2.50 -12.10
C GLU A 205 11.57 -3.95 -12.47
N TYR A 206 10.71 -4.90 -12.12
CA TYR A 206 10.93 -6.32 -12.37
C TYR A 206 10.79 -6.64 -13.86
N GLN A 207 11.64 -7.54 -14.35
CA GLN A 207 11.58 -8.06 -15.71
C GLN A 207 10.76 -9.36 -15.77
N ASP A 208 10.16 -9.63 -16.93
CA ASP A 208 9.51 -10.90 -17.28
C ASP A 208 8.41 -11.39 -16.30
N MET A 209 7.77 -10.45 -15.59
CA MET A 209 6.68 -10.74 -14.65
C MET A 209 5.38 -11.06 -15.38
N ASN A 210 5.04 -12.35 -15.50
CA ASN A 210 3.73 -12.78 -15.99
C ASN A 210 2.65 -12.69 -14.87
N GLU A 211 1.38 -12.89 -15.22
CA GLU A 211 0.26 -12.76 -14.26
C GLU A 211 0.33 -13.77 -13.10
N GLU A 212 0.84 -14.98 -13.34
CA GLU A 212 0.99 -16.03 -12.34
C GLU A 212 2.04 -15.68 -11.29
N ILE A 213 3.24 -15.28 -11.72
CA ILE A 213 4.32 -14.85 -10.84
C ILE A 213 3.90 -13.61 -10.04
N GLN A 214 3.20 -12.66 -10.68
CA GLN A 214 2.68 -11.48 -9.98
C GLN A 214 1.65 -11.86 -8.91
N LYS A 215 0.80 -12.86 -9.19
CA LYS A 215 -0.18 -13.37 -8.23
C LYS A 215 0.51 -14.08 -7.06
N GLU A 216 1.52 -14.90 -7.31
CA GLU A 216 2.29 -15.58 -6.26
C GLU A 216 3.02 -14.58 -5.36
N LEU A 217 3.72 -13.60 -5.95
CA LEU A 217 4.37 -12.54 -5.20
C LEU A 217 3.34 -11.76 -4.37
N TRP A 218 2.18 -11.44 -4.93
CA TRP A 218 1.12 -10.77 -4.17
C TRP A 218 0.66 -11.60 -2.96
N GLN A 219 0.48 -12.91 -3.12
CA GLN A 219 0.13 -13.78 -1.99
C GLN A 219 1.21 -13.80 -0.91
N ASP A 220 2.49 -13.78 -1.29
CA ASP A 220 3.59 -13.75 -0.34
C ASP A 220 3.63 -12.43 0.42
N LEU A 221 3.42 -11.31 -0.27
CA LEU A 221 3.31 -10.00 0.37
C LEU A 221 2.12 -9.92 1.33
N LEU A 222 0.98 -10.52 0.99
CA LEU A 222 -0.19 -10.58 1.89
C LEU A 222 0.07 -11.42 3.14
N ARG A 223 0.90 -12.47 3.07
CA ARG A 223 1.24 -13.27 4.25
C ARG A 223 2.16 -12.52 5.21
N GLU A 224 3.15 -11.82 4.68
CA GLU A 224 4.01 -10.94 5.50
C GLU A 224 3.19 -9.85 6.18
N PHE A 225 2.25 -9.29 5.43
CA PHE A 225 1.30 -8.32 5.93
C PHE A 225 0.45 -8.88 7.07
N ASP A 226 0.00 -10.13 6.98
CA ASP A 226 -0.77 -10.79 8.04
C ASP A 226 0.09 -11.16 9.26
N TYR A 227 1.32 -11.62 9.05
CA TYR A 227 2.26 -11.91 10.13
C TYR A 227 2.54 -10.68 11.02
N ASP A 228 2.70 -9.51 10.39
CA ASP A 228 2.86 -8.24 11.10
C ASP A 228 1.66 -7.87 11.99
N LEU A 229 0.45 -8.35 11.66
CA LEU A 229 -0.76 -8.09 12.45
C LEU A 229 -0.91 -9.03 13.64
N GLU A 230 -0.36 -10.24 13.57
CA GLU A 230 -0.42 -11.23 14.65
C GLU A 230 0.67 -11.01 15.71
N VAL A 231 1.87 -10.60 15.28
CA VAL A 231 3.01 -10.34 16.19
C VAL A 231 2.85 -9.03 16.97
N PHE A 232 2.04 -8.09 16.48
CA PHE A 232 1.63 -6.88 17.20
C PHE A 232 0.16 -6.98 17.62
N PRO A 233 -0.18 -7.72 18.69
CA PRO A 233 -1.53 -7.68 19.23
C PRO A 233 -1.85 -6.24 19.65
N ALA A 234 -3.14 -5.91 19.59
CA ALA A 234 -3.74 -4.60 19.79
C ALA A 234 -3.59 -4.03 21.22
N ASP A 235 -2.47 -4.27 21.89
CA ASP A 235 -2.09 -3.65 23.17
C ASP A 235 -1.51 -2.25 22.93
N ILE A 236 -2.29 -1.41 22.26
CA ILE A 236 -2.22 0.05 22.46
C ILE A 236 -3.44 0.41 23.32
N HIS A 237 -3.48 -0.14 24.54
CA HIS A 237 -4.40 0.26 25.60
C HIS A 237 -3.83 1.40 26.47
N GLY A 238 -2.79 2.11 25.99
CA GLY A 238 -2.03 3.09 26.78
C GLY A 238 -1.82 4.46 26.13
N LEU A 239 -2.69 4.91 25.23
CA LEU A 239 -2.72 6.30 24.75
C LEU A 239 -4.16 6.83 24.72
#